data_AF-A0A183DRH6-F1
#
_entry.id   AF-A0A183DRH6-F1
#
_cell.length_a   1.000
_cell.length_b   1.000
_cell.length_c   1.000
_cell.angle_alpha   90.00
_cell.angle_beta   90.00
_cell.angle_gamma   90.00
#
_symmetry.space_group_name_H-M   'P 1'
#
loop_
_entity.id
_entity.type
_entity.pdbx_description
1 polymer ?
#
loop_
_entity_poly.entity_id
_entity_poly.type
_entity_poly.pdbx_seq_one_letter_code
_entity_poly.pdbx_strand_id
1 'polypeptide(L)'
;MEAKKAAEERGEDFERLQALKTQADLAERKEMAKRRKNPDRGFSDYEAMTLRQYQRLSGNIKPDMKSYERMREVVAKKRDQYHRRRMFDPDAPIDYINERNRKFNQKLDRFYDKYTEDLKSDLERGTAI
;
A
#
# COMPACT_ATOMS: atom_id res chain seq x y z
N MET A 1 10.89 -28.19 9.07
CA MET A 1 10.36 -29.57 9.19
C MET A 1 11.46 -30.61 8.96
N GLU A 2 12.36 -30.39 8.00
CA GLU A 2 13.49 -31.30 7.72
C GLU A 2 14.45 -31.50 8.89
N ALA A 3 14.85 -30.43 9.58
CA ALA A 3 15.79 -30.53 10.71
C ALA A 3 15.25 -31.34 11.90
N LYS A 4 13.91 -31.37 12.08
CA LYS A 4 13.26 -32.15 13.14
C LYS A 4 13.22 -33.64 12.77
N LYS A 5 12.84 -33.95 11.52
CA LYS A 5 12.87 -35.33 10.98
C LYS A 5 14.28 -35.93 10.97
N ALA A 6 15.29 -35.16 10.58
CA ALA A 6 16.67 -35.63 10.53
C ALA A 6 17.31 -35.85 11.92
N ALA A 7 16.76 -35.27 12.99
CA ALA A 7 17.19 -35.54 14.37
C ALA A 7 16.51 -36.80 14.91
N GLU A 8 15.22 -36.98 14.59
CA GLU A 8 14.43 -38.17 14.92
C GLU A 8 15.00 -39.43 14.25
N GLU A 9 15.40 -39.35 12.98
CA GLU A 9 16.08 -40.45 12.26
C GLU A 9 17.46 -40.82 12.84
N ARG A 10 18.14 -39.86 13.48
CA ARG A 10 19.41 -40.09 14.20
C ARG A 10 19.22 -40.55 15.64
N GLY A 11 17.97 -40.65 16.11
CA GLY A 11 17.64 -41.01 17.50
C GLY A 11 18.00 -39.91 18.52
N GLU A 12 18.24 -38.68 18.05
CA GLU A 12 18.59 -37.54 18.91
C GLU A 12 17.36 -36.66 19.16
N ASP A 13 17.19 -36.22 20.41
CA ASP A 13 16.11 -35.30 20.78
C ASP A 13 16.39 -33.88 20.24
N PHE A 14 15.60 -33.48 19.24
CA PHE A 14 15.70 -32.19 18.57
C PHE A 14 15.56 -30.99 19.51
N GLU A 15 14.71 -31.09 20.54
CA GLU A 15 14.49 -29.98 21.49
C GLU A 15 15.72 -29.79 22.38
N ARG A 16 16.36 -30.90 22.78
CA ARG A 16 17.59 -30.89 23.57
C ARG A 16 18.78 -30.32 22.79
N LEU A 17 18.92 -30.68 21.50
CA LEU A 17 19.95 -30.13 20.61
C LEU A 17 19.75 -28.63 20.35
N GLN A 18 18.51 -28.18 20.23
CA GLN A 18 18.20 -26.76 20.11
C GLN A 18 18.53 -26.01 21.41
N ALA A 19 18.15 -26.56 22.57
CA ALA A 19 18.47 -25.99 23.86
C ALA A 19 19.98 -25.84 24.08
N LEU A 20 20.78 -26.81 23.63
CA LEU A 20 22.26 -26.74 23.63
C LEU A 20 22.83 -25.64 22.72
N LYS A 21 22.15 -25.32 21.61
CA LYS A 21 22.57 -24.26 20.68
C LYS A 21 22.17 -22.87 21.14
N THR A 22 21.12 -22.75 21.94
CA THR A 22 20.71 -21.46 22.49
C THR A 22 21.63 -21.03 23.63
N GLN A 23 22.29 -19.88 23.45
CA GLN A 23 23.07 -19.26 24.52
C GLN A 23 22.20 -18.97 25.74
N ALA A 24 22.75 -19.18 26.95
CA ALA A 24 22.04 -19.01 28.21
C ALA A 24 21.39 -17.62 28.35
N ASP A 25 22.11 -16.55 27.97
CA ASP A 25 21.61 -15.16 28.03
C ASP A 25 20.37 -14.92 27.16
N LEU A 26 20.32 -15.54 25.98
CA LEU A 26 19.18 -15.43 25.06
C LEU A 26 17.98 -16.24 25.53
N ALA A 27 18.23 -17.39 26.17
CA ALA A 27 17.19 -18.19 26.80
C ALA A 27 16.57 -17.43 28.00
N GLU A 28 17.40 -16.84 28.86
CA GLU A 28 16.96 -16.04 30.01
C GLU A 28 16.14 -14.83 29.59
N ARG A 29 16.59 -14.08 28.57
CA ARG A 29 15.83 -12.92 28.03
C ARG A 29 14.46 -13.33 27.48
N LYS A 30 14.36 -14.47 26.79
CA LYS A 30 13.07 -14.98 26.29
C LYS A 30 12.13 -15.39 27.42
N GLU A 31 12.65 -16.05 28.45
CA GLU A 31 11.86 -16.44 29.62
C GLU A 31 11.42 -15.23 30.45
N MET A 32 12.29 -14.25 30.66
CA MET A 32 11.97 -12.96 31.29
C MET A 32 10.85 -12.22 30.53
N ALA A 33 10.89 -12.23 29.20
CA ALA A 33 9.87 -11.56 28.38
C ALA A 33 8.49 -12.25 28.48
N LYS A 34 8.43 -13.58 28.51
CA LYS A 34 7.17 -14.33 28.73
C LYS A 34 6.57 -14.08 30.12
N ARG A 35 7.42 -13.82 31.13
CA ARG A 35 7.02 -13.52 32.50
C ARG A 35 6.48 -12.11 32.69
N ARG A 36 6.63 -11.20 31.71
CA ARG A 36 6.07 -9.84 31.77
C ARG A 36 4.55 -9.90 31.73
N LYS A 37 3.93 -9.87 32.91
CA LYS A 37 2.47 -9.73 33.07
C LYS A 37 2.09 -8.25 32.98
N ASN A 38 0.96 -7.95 32.38
CA ASN A 38 0.36 -6.61 32.39
C ASN A 38 -0.84 -6.59 33.39
N PRO A 39 -0.58 -6.56 34.71
CA PRO A 39 -1.62 -6.65 35.73
C PRO A 39 -2.55 -5.44 35.68
N ASP A 40 -3.81 -5.65 36.07
CA ASP A 40 -4.76 -4.55 36.24
C ASP A 40 -4.39 -3.74 37.48
N ARG A 41 -4.18 -2.43 37.31
CA ARG A 41 -3.86 -1.52 38.42
C ARG A 41 -5.10 -0.84 39.00
N GLY A 42 -6.29 -1.18 38.50
CA GLY A 42 -7.55 -0.57 38.91
C GLY A 42 -8.01 0.55 37.97
N PHE A 43 -9.22 1.02 38.20
CA PHE A 43 -9.81 2.12 37.44
C PHE A 43 -9.10 3.44 37.78
N SER A 44 -8.55 4.10 36.77
CA SER A 44 -8.00 5.46 36.87
C SER A 44 -8.97 6.42 36.20
N ASP A 45 -8.97 6.43 34.87
CA ASP A 45 -9.89 7.20 34.05
C ASP A 45 -10.52 6.31 32.97
N TYR A 46 -11.68 6.75 32.46
CA TYR A 46 -12.35 6.05 31.35
C TYR A 46 -11.45 5.94 30.12
N GLU A 47 -10.64 6.96 29.82
CA GLU A 47 -9.72 6.95 28.68
C GLU A 47 -8.59 5.93 28.84
N ALA A 48 -8.03 5.80 30.04
CA ALA A 48 -7.02 4.78 30.31
C ALA A 48 -7.60 3.36 30.18
N MET A 49 -8.86 3.17 30.61
CA MET A 49 -9.57 1.90 30.47
C MET A 49 -9.87 1.57 29.00
N THR A 50 -10.34 2.55 28.22
CA THR A 50 -10.63 2.36 26.79
C THR A 50 -9.36 2.09 25.99
N LEU A 51 -8.26 2.77 26.29
CA LEU A 51 -6.96 2.52 25.67
C LEU A 51 -6.47 1.10 25.95
N ARG A 52 -6.58 0.62 27.19
CA ARG A 52 -6.19 -0.74 27.58
C ARG A 52 -7.04 -1.79 26.88
N GLN A 53 -8.35 -1.55 26.77
CA GLN A 53 -9.25 -2.41 26.00
C GLN A 53 -8.87 -2.41 24.51
N TYR A 54 -8.60 -1.25 23.92
CA TYR A 54 -8.21 -1.11 22.53
C TYR A 54 -6.90 -1.86 22.23
N GLN A 55 -5.87 -1.68 23.05
CA GLN A 55 -4.58 -2.38 22.91
C GLN A 55 -4.73 -3.90 22.98
N ARG A 56 -5.58 -4.39 23.90
CA ARG A 56 -5.89 -5.82 24.01
C ARG A 56 -6.60 -6.33 22.76
N LEU A 57 -7.61 -5.60 22.29
CA LEU A 57 -8.37 -6.00 21.11
C LEU A 57 -7.50 -5.98 19.86
N SER A 58 -6.72 -4.92 19.63
CA SER A 58 -5.84 -4.80 18.48
C SER A 58 -4.73 -5.87 18.47
N GLY A 59 -4.16 -6.22 19.62
CA GLY A 59 -3.18 -7.31 19.74
C GLY A 59 -3.76 -8.70 19.46
N ASN A 60 -5.07 -8.89 19.64
CA ASN A 60 -5.75 -10.16 19.37
C ASN A 60 -6.22 -10.31 17.91
N ILE A 61 -6.27 -9.21 17.15
CA ILE A 61 -6.64 -9.25 15.74
C ILE A 61 -5.51 -9.94 14.99
N LYS A 62 -5.80 -11.07 14.33
CA LYS A 62 -4.89 -11.76 13.41
C LYS A 62 -5.18 -11.26 11.99
N PRO A 63 -4.29 -10.48 11.35
CA PRO A 63 -4.51 -10.02 9.99
C PRO A 63 -4.45 -11.18 9.00
N ASP A 64 -5.40 -11.25 8.07
CA ASP A 64 -5.31 -12.15 6.91
C ASP A 64 -4.55 -11.47 5.77
N MET A 65 -3.30 -11.88 5.58
CA MET A 65 -2.41 -11.30 4.57
C MET A 65 -2.90 -11.57 3.14
N LYS A 66 -3.56 -12.71 2.88
CA LYS A 66 -4.00 -13.07 1.53
C LYS A 66 -5.15 -12.18 1.05
N SER A 67 -6.14 -11.92 1.90
CA SER A 67 -7.22 -10.98 1.55
C SER A 67 -6.70 -9.55 1.40
N TYR A 68 -5.75 -9.14 2.24
CA TYR A 68 -5.11 -7.83 2.11
C TYR A 68 -4.39 -7.65 0.77
N GLU A 69 -3.58 -8.63 0.35
CA GLU A 69 -2.89 -8.61 -0.94
C GLU A 69 -3.86 -8.53 -2.11
N ARG A 70 -4.93 -9.32 -2.11
CA ARG A 70 -5.98 -9.26 -3.14
C ARG A 70 -6.63 -7.88 -3.21
N MET A 71 -6.99 -7.30 -2.06
CA MET A 71 -7.55 -5.95 -2.02
C MET A 71 -6.57 -4.90 -2.55
N ARG A 72 -5.29 -4.99 -2.15
CA ARG A 72 -4.24 -4.10 -2.63
C ARG A 72 -4.08 -4.14 -4.14
N GLU A 73 -4.10 -5.34 -4.74
CA GLU A 73 -4.03 -5.50 -6.19
C GLU A 73 -5.24 -4.91 -6.91
N VAL A 74 -6.45 -5.11 -6.37
CA VAL A 74 -7.68 -4.53 -6.95
C VAL A 74 -7.61 -3.01 -6.93
N VAL A 75 -7.18 -2.42 -5.82
CA VAL A 75 -7.04 -0.96 -5.70
C VAL A 75 -5.98 -0.43 -6.67
N ALA A 76 -4.84 -1.11 -6.80
CA ALA A 76 -3.79 -0.74 -7.75
C ALA A 76 -4.29 -0.77 -9.20
N LYS A 77 -4.96 -1.86 -9.60
CA LYS A 77 -5.56 -2.00 -10.94
C LYS A 77 -6.58 -0.91 -11.23
N LYS A 78 -7.45 -0.59 -10.26
CA LYS A 78 -8.44 0.51 -10.39
C LYS A 78 -7.75 1.86 -10.57
N ARG A 79 -6.66 2.14 -9.84
CA ARG A 79 -5.90 3.38 -9.98
C ARG A 79 -5.30 3.52 -11.37
N ASP A 80 -4.72 2.45 -11.91
CA ASP A 80 -4.12 2.47 -13.24
C ASP A 80 -5.20 2.62 -14.34
N GLN A 81 -6.36 1.97 -14.15
CA GLN A 81 -7.52 2.12 -15.04
C GLN A 81 -8.18 3.50 -14.93
N TYR A 82 -8.05 4.21 -13.80
CA TYR A 82 -8.62 5.54 -13.62
C TYR A 82 -8.04 6.56 -14.60
N HIS A 83 -6.76 6.42 -14.94
CA HIS A 83 -6.11 7.19 -16.00
C HIS A 83 -6.36 6.54 -17.37
N ARG A 84 -7.60 6.62 -17.85
CA ARG A 84 -7.90 6.27 -19.24
C ARG A 84 -7.19 7.26 -20.17
N ARG A 85 -6.18 6.78 -20.90
CA ARG A 85 -5.60 7.53 -22.02
C ARG A 85 -6.70 7.76 -23.06
N ARG A 86 -6.92 9.01 -23.46
CA ARG A 86 -7.76 9.30 -24.63
C ARG A 86 -7.07 8.68 -25.85
N MET A 87 -7.83 8.02 -26.72
CA MET A 87 -7.27 7.48 -27.97
C MET A 87 -6.71 8.64 -28.80
N PHE A 88 -5.55 8.41 -29.42
CA PHE A 88 -4.96 9.34 -30.36
C PHE A 88 -5.74 9.23 -31.67
N ASP A 89 -6.26 10.36 -32.14
CA ASP A 89 -6.90 10.47 -33.45
C ASP A 89 -5.82 10.85 -34.47
N PRO A 90 -5.50 9.98 -35.44
CA PRO A 90 -4.49 10.26 -36.46
C PRO A 90 -4.94 11.28 -37.51
N ASP A 91 -6.25 11.53 -37.65
CA ASP A 91 -6.81 12.42 -38.67
C ASP A 91 -7.04 13.85 -38.14
N ALA A 92 -6.83 14.08 -36.83
CA ALA A 92 -6.97 15.38 -36.22
C ALA A 92 -5.86 16.35 -36.70
N PRO A 93 -6.18 17.65 -36.92
CA PRO A 93 -5.17 18.66 -37.26
C PRO A 93 -4.06 18.71 -36.20
N ILE A 94 -2.81 18.55 -36.64
CA ILE A 94 -1.64 18.54 -35.76
C ILE A 94 -1.16 19.98 -35.54
N ASP A 95 -1.35 20.50 -34.33
CA ASP A 95 -0.96 21.83 -33.89
C ASP A 95 0.36 21.85 -33.07
N TYR A 96 1.07 20.73 -33.01
CA TYR A 96 2.25 20.55 -32.16
C TYR A 96 3.43 19.90 -32.89
N ILE A 97 4.64 20.25 -32.46
CA ILE A 97 5.90 19.71 -33.01
C ILE A 97 6.43 18.53 -32.16
N ASN A 98 6.11 18.50 -30.86
CA ASN A 98 6.57 17.46 -29.94
C ASN A 98 5.49 17.04 -28.92
N GLU A 99 5.68 15.89 -28.27
CA GLU A 99 4.70 15.33 -27.30
C GLU A 99 4.47 16.22 -26.07
N ARG A 100 5.49 16.98 -25.63
CA ARG A 100 5.33 17.92 -24.50
C ARG A 100 4.49 19.13 -24.92
N ASN A 101 4.69 19.61 -26.14
CA ASN A 101 3.95 20.70 -26.76
C ASN A 101 2.48 20.27 -26.95
N ARG A 102 2.21 19.05 -27.44
CA ARG A 102 0.85 18.48 -27.50
C ARG A 102 0.11 18.55 -26.17
N LYS A 103 0.76 18.12 -25.09
CA LYS A 103 0.15 18.16 -23.74
C LYS A 103 -0.05 19.59 -23.24
N PHE A 104 0.80 20.52 -23.65
CA PHE A 104 0.69 21.93 -23.33
C PHE A 104 -0.47 22.59 -24.09
N ASN A 105 -0.58 22.38 -25.40
CA ASN A 105 -1.72 22.84 -26.20
C ASN A 105 -3.04 22.24 -25.70
N GLN A 106 -3.10 20.92 -25.43
CA GLN A 106 -4.26 20.28 -24.79
C GLN A 106 -4.60 20.86 -23.40
N LYS A 107 -3.62 21.46 -22.71
CA LYS A 107 -3.87 22.18 -21.46
C LYS A 107 -4.46 23.56 -21.77
N LEU A 108 -3.90 24.29 -22.74
CA LEU A 108 -4.44 25.57 -23.19
C LEU A 108 -5.89 25.44 -23.63
N ASP A 109 -6.23 24.45 -24.47
CA ASP A 109 -7.60 24.19 -24.89
C ASP A 109 -8.54 24.02 -23.69
N ARG A 110 -8.15 23.21 -22.69
CA ARG A 110 -8.99 23.01 -21.49
C ARG A 110 -9.33 24.28 -20.73
N PHE A 111 -8.50 25.31 -20.78
CA PHE A 111 -8.73 26.57 -20.05
C PHE A 111 -9.25 27.69 -20.93
N TYR A 112 -8.81 27.76 -22.18
CA TYR A 112 -8.98 28.92 -23.05
C TYR A 112 -9.94 28.66 -24.22
N ASP A 113 -10.24 27.41 -24.58
CA ASP A 113 -11.07 27.08 -25.74
C ASP A 113 -12.42 27.82 -25.68
N LYS A 114 -13.05 27.86 -24.50
CA LYS A 114 -14.30 28.61 -24.24
C LYS A 114 -14.22 30.12 -24.57
N TYR A 115 -13.03 30.72 -24.45
CA TYR A 115 -12.83 32.16 -24.63
C TYR A 115 -12.26 32.50 -26.02
N THR A 116 -11.79 31.50 -26.77
CA THR A 116 -11.12 31.69 -28.06
C THR A 116 -11.88 31.05 -29.22
N GLU A 117 -13.13 30.63 -29.04
CA GLU A 117 -13.94 29.99 -30.08
C GLU A 117 -14.07 30.88 -31.32
N ASP A 118 -14.36 32.17 -31.13
CA ASP A 118 -14.52 33.13 -32.24
C ASP A 118 -13.21 33.30 -33.03
N LEU A 119 -12.10 33.48 -32.33
CA LEU A 119 -10.76 33.60 -32.95
C LEU A 119 -10.37 32.34 -33.72
N LYS A 120 -10.72 31.16 -33.20
CA LYS A 120 -10.45 29.88 -33.87
C LYS A 120 -11.31 29.74 -35.13
N SER A 121 -12.57 30.15 -35.06
CA SER A 121 -13.49 30.13 -36.20
C SER A 121 -13.05 31.09 -37.31
N ASP A 122 -12.60 32.29 -36.95
CA ASP A 122 -12.07 33.28 -37.89
C ASP A 122 -10.77 32.81 -38.56
N LEU A 123 -9.91 32.13 -37.80
CA LEU A 123 -8.70 31.50 -38.33
C LEU A 123 -9.03 30.39 -39.34
N GLU A 124 -10.02 29.55 -39.05
CA GLU A 124 -10.48 28.50 -39.97
C GLU A 124 -11.16 29.07 -41.22
N ARG A 125 -11.85 30.22 -41.09
CA ARG A 125 -12.48 30.93 -42.23
C ARG A 125 -11.49 31.78 -43.04
N GLY A 126 -10.33 32.12 -42.48
CA GLY A 126 -9.35 33.02 -43.09
C GLY A 126 -9.79 34.48 -43.15
N THR A 127 -10.80 34.86 -42.35
CA THR A 127 -11.38 36.21 -42.30
C THR A 127 -11.74 36.55 -40.86
N ALA A 128 -11.39 37.75 -40.40
CA ALA A 128 -11.89 38.28 -39.12
C ALA A 128 -13.25 38.95 -39.34
N ILE A 129 -14.26 38.59 -38.54
CA ILE A 129 -15.61 39.18 -38.57
C ILE A 129 -15.83 40.04 -37.32
#